data_AF-A0A162VE85-F1
#
_entry.id   AF-A0A162VE85-F1
#
_cell.length_a   1.000
_cell.length_b   1.000
_cell.length_c   1.000
_cell.angle_alpha   90.00
_cell.angle_beta   90.00
_cell.angle_gamma   90.00
#
_symmetry.space_group_name_H-M   'P 1'
#
loop_
_entity.id
_entity.type
_entity.pdbx_description
1 polymer ?
#
loop_
_entity_poly.entity_id
_entity_poly.type
_entity_poly.pdbx_seq_one_letter_code
_entity_poly.pdbx_strand_id
1 'polypeptide(L)'
;MALSTPKKSISAPMPLLARQESSPELGSPSKVTQYNKQTGRPVRRSAGKMKPVAGYVDSSILEEEDFIPCTSGDDSEEEDDETSATPRGRADKTKRKRKRSPSPPSPRLDPIIYSQQLDELTDDETGGSFHRRIPKKPPLTLRFNVPLGYHGPLLIKLDPAMLRLDDETASKKMHQSKKCRADAPVAHAKLSERPKGFTDLPPELRNKVYRYAFVRDKSFQIPACKPWGSANLCQSAQFLGTCKLVHNEGCSVLYGENTFAFERHESTRGTFYEHEPREIGYQDALQFFKMIGPENLQYLRDLKIAFNDARPSDTPRAHSNEDRRYMTDDVLINCLRILRHAKLRKLSLAFMGRRHLHRSDVKFLGYLEQIKTDELEKWSQPRGYHPEQKIRHTVWFELTEQMIRKNKLYDTE
;
A
#
# COMPACT_ATOMS: atom_id res chain seq x y z
N MET A 1 0.24 56.58 54.60
CA MET A 1 0.33 57.53 53.46
C MET A 1 -0.26 56.80 52.25
N ALA A 2 -1.57 56.98 51.99
CA ALA A 2 -2.16 57.92 51.01
C ALA A 2 -2.00 57.38 49.56
N LEU A 3 -2.97 57.24 48.65
CA LEU A 3 -4.41 57.56 48.44
C LEU A 3 -4.84 56.67 47.22
N SER A 4 -5.95 55.94 47.19
CA SER A 4 -7.36 56.29 46.86
C SER A 4 -7.71 56.62 45.37
N THR A 5 -8.40 55.66 44.72
CA THR A 5 -9.68 55.78 43.94
C THR A 5 -9.75 56.61 42.62
N PRO A 6 -10.92 56.74 41.93
CA PRO A 6 -11.47 55.83 40.89
C PRO A 6 -12.00 56.58 39.62
N LYS A 7 -12.67 55.91 38.65
CA LYS A 7 -13.87 56.46 37.95
C LYS A 7 -14.65 55.46 37.08
N LYS A 8 -15.95 55.75 36.97
CA LYS A 8 -17.12 54.94 36.58
C LYS A 8 -18.05 55.83 35.73
N SER A 9 -18.72 55.30 34.69
CA SER A 9 -20.03 55.75 34.11
C SER A 9 -20.29 54.94 32.82
N ILE A 10 -21.33 54.10 32.62
CA ILE A 10 -22.81 54.22 32.66
C ILE A 10 -23.38 55.27 31.68
N SER A 11 -24.05 54.84 30.60
CA SER A 11 -25.50 55.02 30.33
C SER A 11 -25.93 54.65 28.89
N ALA A 12 -27.12 54.05 28.77
CA ALA A 12 -27.81 53.55 27.56
C ALA A 12 -28.75 54.63 26.91
N PRO A 13 -29.90 54.32 26.23
CA PRO A 13 -30.10 53.84 24.84
C PRO A 13 -31.13 54.66 23.98
N MET A 14 -31.33 54.25 22.70
CA MET A 14 -32.48 54.45 21.76
C MET A 14 -32.78 55.88 21.20
N PRO A 15 -33.54 56.09 20.08
CA PRO A 15 -34.58 55.23 19.46
C PRO A 15 -34.64 55.14 17.90
N LEU A 16 -35.65 54.39 17.45
CA LEU A 16 -36.15 54.04 16.10
C LEU A 16 -36.91 55.16 15.35
N LEU A 17 -37.24 54.87 14.07
CA LEU A 17 -38.24 55.45 13.12
C LEU A 17 -37.59 56.20 11.93
N ALA A 18 -38.00 56.11 10.66
CA ALA A 18 -39.19 55.56 10.01
C ALA A 18 -38.92 55.20 8.53
N ARG A 19 -39.77 54.31 7.98
CA ARG A 19 -39.93 53.96 6.56
C ARG A 19 -40.35 55.15 5.70
N GLN A 20 -39.90 55.19 4.45
CA GLN A 20 -40.69 55.71 3.33
C GLN A 20 -40.61 54.73 2.15
N GLU A 21 -41.79 54.30 1.72
CA GLU A 21 -42.04 53.47 0.55
C GLU A 21 -42.14 54.37 -0.70
N SER A 22 -41.64 53.92 -1.85
CA SER A 22 -41.92 54.54 -3.14
C SER A 22 -42.20 53.49 -4.22
N SER A 23 -43.50 53.32 -4.46
CA SER A 23 -44.30 53.07 -5.68
C SER A 23 -43.81 52.21 -6.87
N PRO A 24 -44.70 51.39 -7.51
CA PRO A 24 -44.32 50.36 -8.50
C PRO A 24 -44.70 50.66 -9.97
N GLU A 25 -45.03 51.90 -10.36
CA GLU A 25 -45.62 52.19 -11.69
C GLU A 25 -44.69 52.82 -12.76
N LEU A 26 -43.36 52.84 -12.56
CA LEU A 26 -42.44 53.28 -13.60
C LEU A 26 -41.54 52.13 -14.04
N GLY A 27 -41.68 51.78 -15.32
CA GLY A 27 -40.96 50.69 -15.99
C GLY A 27 -39.44 50.71 -15.74
N SER A 28 -38.89 49.50 -15.67
CA SER A 28 -37.48 49.15 -15.50
C SER A 28 -36.44 50.13 -16.07
N PRO A 29 -35.62 50.81 -15.22
CA PRO A 29 -34.29 51.26 -15.61
C PRO A 29 -33.33 50.06 -15.54
N SER A 30 -33.51 49.13 -16.47
CA SER A 30 -32.61 47.99 -16.60
C SER A 30 -31.25 48.44 -17.14
N LYS A 31 -30.21 48.07 -16.40
CA LYS A 31 -28.78 48.05 -16.78
C LYS A 31 -28.07 49.41 -16.78
N VAL A 32 -27.92 49.98 -15.59
CA VAL A 32 -26.81 50.91 -15.31
C VAL A 32 -25.49 50.21 -15.67
N THR A 33 -24.75 50.78 -16.61
CA THR A 33 -23.41 50.32 -17.01
C THR A 33 -22.50 50.42 -15.77
N GLN A 34 -22.09 49.28 -15.21
CA GLN A 34 -21.16 49.29 -14.07
C GLN A 34 -19.76 49.62 -14.57
N TYR A 35 -19.15 50.67 -14.03
CA TYR A 35 -17.76 51.01 -14.29
C TYR A 35 -16.89 50.52 -13.14
N ASN A 36 -15.71 50.00 -13.46
CA ASN A 36 -14.73 49.59 -12.45
C ASN A 36 -14.13 50.85 -11.80
N LYS A 37 -14.32 51.02 -10.48
CA LYS A 37 -13.93 52.23 -9.73
C LYS A 37 -12.43 52.55 -9.76
N GLN A 38 -11.57 51.56 -9.98
CA GLN A 38 -10.11 51.78 -10.02
C GLN A 38 -9.56 52.08 -11.43
N THR A 39 -10.27 51.67 -12.49
CA THR A 39 -9.75 51.82 -13.86
C THR A 39 -10.65 52.68 -14.75
N GLY A 40 -11.84 53.07 -14.29
CA GLY A 40 -12.79 53.91 -15.01
C GLY A 40 -13.44 53.26 -16.24
N ARG A 41 -13.22 51.95 -16.47
CA ARG A 41 -13.71 51.25 -17.67
C ARG A 41 -15.04 50.53 -17.44
N PRO A 42 -15.98 50.53 -18.41
CA PRO A 42 -17.27 49.85 -18.29
C PRO A 42 -17.11 48.32 -18.31
N VAL A 43 -17.68 47.64 -17.33
CA VAL A 43 -17.65 46.19 -17.14
C VAL A 43 -18.72 45.55 -18.03
N ARG A 44 -18.30 44.89 -19.12
CA ARG A 44 -19.20 44.10 -19.98
C ARG A 44 -19.57 42.78 -19.30
N ARG A 45 -20.86 42.57 -18.99
CA ARG A 45 -21.38 41.36 -18.29
C ARG A 45 -21.24 40.03 -19.05
N SER A 46 -20.57 39.98 -20.21
CA SER A 46 -20.46 38.77 -21.06
C SER A 46 -19.05 38.43 -21.59
N ALA A 47 -17.99 39.11 -21.14
CA ALA A 47 -16.63 38.72 -21.53
C ALA A 47 -16.24 37.40 -20.83
N GLY A 48 -16.13 36.30 -21.60
CA GLY A 48 -15.60 35.01 -21.15
C GLY A 48 -16.63 33.90 -20.91
N LYS A 49 -17.93 34.14 -21.14
CA LYS A 49 -18.93 33.06 -21.14
C LYS A 49 -19.27 32.65 -22.57
N MET A 50 -18.47 31.75 -23.16
CA MET A 50 -18.94 30.97 -24.30
C MET A 50 -20.02 30.02 -23.80
N LYS A 51 -21.23 30.14 -24.35
CA LYS A 51 -22.24 29.08 -24.21
C LYS A 51 -21.92 28.03 -25.28
N PRO A 52 -21.53 26.81 -24.92
CA PRO A 52 -21.38 25.74 -25.91
C PRO A 52 -22.74 25.45 -26.53
N VAL A 53 -22.79 25.36 -27.86
CA VAL A 53 -23.93 24.86 -28.62
C VAL A 53 -23.81 23.34 -28.70
N ALA A 54 -24.91 22.64 -28.46
CA ALA A 54 -24.95 21.19 -28.43
C ALA A 54 -24.65 20.60 -29.83
N GLY A 55 -23.71 19.65 -29.90
CA GLY A 55 -23.44 18.82 -31.08
C GLY A 55 -22.17 19.11 -31.88
N TYR A 56 -21.28 20.01 -31.45
CA TYR A 56 -20.05 20.33 -32.19
C TYR A 56 -18.78 19.86 -31.44
N VAL A 57 -18.04 18.95 -32.06
CA VAL A 57 -16.64 18.60 -31.71
C VAL A 57 -15.77 19.28 -32.76
N ASP A 58 -14.92 20.22 -32.34
CA ASP A 58 -13.98 20.86 -33.24
C ASP A 58 -12.72 19.98 -33.35
N SER A 59 -12.66 19.24 -34.44
CA SER A 59 -11.62 18.28 -34.82
C SER A 59 -10.39 18.94 -35.48
N SER A 60 -10.23 20.27 -35.40
CA SER A 60 -9.18 21.03 -36.10
C SER A 60 -7.84 21.23 -35.35
N ILE A 61 -7.59 20.51 -34.25
CA ILE A 61 -6.27 20.55 -33.56
C ILE A 61 -5.57 19.17 -33.59
N LEU A 62 -6.24 18.14 -34.11
CA LEU A 62 -5.63 16.84 -34.34
C LEU A 62 -5.38 16.69 -35.84
N GLU A 63 -4.09 16.53 -36.15
CA GLU A 63 -3.47 15.96 -37.36
C GLU A 63 -2.77 16.95 -38.31
N GLU A 64 -1.66 16.44 -38.88
CA GLU A 64 -0.66 17.00 -39.81
C GLU A 64 0.49 17.77 -39.12
N GLU A 65 1.76 17.33 -39.05
CA GLU A 65 2.56 16.49 -39.97
C GLU A 65 3.84 15.94 -39.27
N ASP A 66 4.36 14.85 -39.86
CA ASP A 66 5.74 14.32 -39.84
C ASP A 66 6.25 13.43 -38.70
N PHE A 67 5.92 12.15 -38.88
CA PHE A 67 6.63 10.99 -38.36
C PHE A 67 7.58 10.45 -39.46
N ILE A 68 8.90 10.55 -39.26
CA ILE A 68 9.89 9.72 -39.98
C ILE A 68 10.83 9.10 -38.94
N PRO A 69 10.98 7.76 -38.90
CA PRO A 69 11.85 7.05 -37.97
C PRO A 69 13.23 6.80 -38.60
N CYS A 70 14.32 7.03 -37.86
CA CYS A 70 15.65 6.54 -38.25
C CYS A 70 16.46 6.03 -37.04
N THR A 71 17.02 4.85 -37.28
CA THR A 71 17.96 4.04 -36.50
C THR A 71 19.42 4.50 -36.64
N SER A 72 20.30 3.96 -35.79
CA SER A 72 21.80 3.95 -35.82
C SER A 72 22.49 5.32 -35.66
N GLY A 73 23.62 5.51 -34.98
CA GLY A 73 24.64 4.64 -34.40
C GLY A 73 25.96 5.45 -34.40
N ASP A 74 26.78 5.25 -33.37
CA ASP A 74 28.25 5.47 -33.33
C ASP A 74 28.89 6.86 -33.15
N ASP A 75 29.90 6.81 -32.28
CA ASP A 75 31.07 7.64 -31.95
C ASP A 75 31.41 8.93 -32.73
N SER A 76 31.80 9.98 -31.98
CA SER A 76 33.14 10.60 -32.03
C SER A 76 33.24 11.84 -31.12
N GLU A 77 34.33 11.90 -30.36
CA GLU A 77 34.85 13.10 -29.70
C GLU A 77 35.57 14.00 -30.71
N GLU A 78 35.57 15.31 -30.51
CA GLU A 78 36.76 16.18 -30.61
C GLU A 78 36.45 17.63 -30.18
N GLU A 79 37.39 18.17 -29.40
CA GLU A 79 37.57 19.57 -29.05
C GLU A 79 37.87 20.40 -30.32
N ASP A 80 37.47 21.69 -30.40
CA ASP A 80 38.41 22.80 -30.32
C ASP A 80 37.75 24.18 -30.51
N ASP A 81 38.56 25.18 -30.19
CA ASP A 81 38.33 26.54 -29.74
C ASP A 81 37.97 27.61 -30.81
N GLU A 82 37.49 28.74 -30.30
CA GLU A 82 37.60 30.13 -30.78
C GLU A 82 37.55 30.49 -32.29
N THR A 83 36.55 31.30 -32.70
CA THR A 83 36.73 32.75 -32.98
C THR A 83 35.58 33.40 -33.78
N SER A 84 35.33 34.67 -33.42
CA SER A 84 34.91 35.79 -34.26
C SER A 84 33.42 36.11 -34.45
N ALA A 85 33.15 37.39 -34.15
CA ALA A 85 31.88 38.09 -34.12
C ALA A 85 31.28 38.37 -35.50
N THR A 86 29.93 38.45 -35.57
CA THR A 86 29.22 39.64 -36.09
C THR A 86 27.79 39.73 -35.53
N PRO A 87 27.27 40.93 -35.20
CA PRO A 87 25.90 41.12 -34.76
C PRO A 87 25.04 41.69 -35.89
N ARG A 88 23.99 40.99 -36.34
CA ARG A 88 22.91 41.61 -37.12
C ARG A 88 21.55 41.13 -36.66
N GLY A 89 20.80 42.09 -36.12
CA GLY A 89 19.51 41.87 -35.50
C GLY A 89 18.40 41.53 -36.49
N ARG A 90 17.47 40.71 -36.00
CA ARG A 90 16.06 40.78 -36.35
C ARG A 90 15.28 40.59 -35.06
N ALA A 91 14.60 41.67 -34.67
CA ALA A 91 13.73 41.71 -33.51
C ALA A 91 12.47 40.86 -33.79
N ASP A 92 12.56 39.58 -33.48
CA ASP A 92 11.37 38.73 -33.41
C ASP A 92 10.59 39.08 -32.16
N LYS A 93 9.38 39.59 -32.38
CA LYS A 93 8.42 39.97 -31.35
C LYS A 93 8.09 38.72 -30.53
N THR A 94 8.78 38.56 -29.40
CA THR A 94 8.46 37.58 -28.38
C THR A 94 7.00 37.78 -27.96
N LYS A 95 6.11 36.95 -28.50
CA LYS A 95 4.73 36.83 -28.03
C LYS A 95 4.83 36.45 -26.56
N ARG A 96 4.63 37.44 -25.67
CA ARG A 96 4.52 37.24 -24.22
C ARG A 96 3.42 36.21 -23.98
N LYS A 97 3.81 34.94 -23.84
CA LYS A 97 2.94 33.86 -23.38
C LYS A 97 2.31 34.35 -22.08
N ARG A 98 0.97 34.43 -22.07
CA ARG A 98 0.21 34.81 -20.86
C ARG A 98 0.71 33.95 -19.72
N LYS A 99 1.12 34.58 -18.61
CA LYS A 99 1.42 33.88 -17.37
C LYS A 99 0.14 33.15 -16.97
N ARG A 100 0.06 31.84 -17.23
CA ARG A 100 -0.97 30.99 -16.65
C ARG A 100 -0.82 31.15 -15.14
N SER A 101 -1.92 31.43 -14.43
CA SER A 101 -1.93 31.38 -12.97
C SER A 101 -1.32 30.05 -12.55
N PRO A 102 -0.35 30.03 -11.62
CA PRO A 102 0.26 28.79 -11.17
C PRO A 102 -0.86 27.85 -10.76
N SER A 103 -0.83 26.62 -11.28
CA SER A 103 -1.75 25.56 -10.85
C SER A 103 -1.73 25.52 -9.31
N PRO A 104 -2.89 25.34 -8.66
CA PRO A 104 -2.91 25.17 -7.21
C PRO A 104 -1.87 24.09 -6.83
N PRO A 105 -1.05 24.34 -5.80
CA PRO A 105 -0.02 23.39 -5.40
C PRO A 105 -0.69 22.05 -5.18
N SER A 106 -0.15 20.99 -5.81
CA SER A 106 -0.66 19.65 -5.60
C SER A 106 -0.73 19.39 -4.10
N PRO A 107 -1.82 18.76 -3.60
CA PRO A 107 -1.91 18.40 -2.19
C PRO A 107 -0.63 17.65 -1.83
N ARG A 108 0.15 18.22 -0.90
CA ARG A 108 1.44 17.66 -0.50
C ARG A 108 1.13 16.30 0.11
N LEU A 109 1.60 15.23 -0.52
CA LEU A 109 1.59 13.92 0.10
C LEU A 109 2.40 14.02 1.40
N ASP A 110 1.88 13.44 2.47
CA ASP A 110 2.62 13.40 3.73
C ASP A 110 3.98 12.72 3.49
N PRO A 111 5.06 13.24 4.07
CA PRO A 111 6.38 12.67 3.89
C PRO A 111 6.37 11.20 4.35
N ILE A 112 6.87 10.32 3.48
CA ILE A 112 6.98 8.90 3.77
C ILE A 112 7.93 8.74 4.97
N ILE A 113 7.40 8.31 6.11
CA ILE A 113 8.20 8.05 7.32
C ILE A 113 8.90 6.70 7.09
N TYR A 114 10.18 6.75 6.76
CA TYR A 114 10.99 5.55 6.51
C TYR A 114 11.37 4.80 7.79
N SER A 115 11.45 5.49 8.92
CA SER A 115 11.69 4.88 10.23
C SER A 115 10.35 4.54 10.88
N GLN A 116 9.66 3.55 10.31
CA GLN A 116 8.43 3.09 10.91
C GLN A 116 8.78 2.32 12.19
N GLN A 117 8.34 2.84 13.34
CA GLN A 117 8.38 2.07 14.58
C GLN A 117 7.64 0.76 14.31
N LEU A 118 8.28 -0.36 14.65
CA LEU A 118 7.55 -1.63 14.70
C LEU A 118 6.44 -1.38 15.71
N ASP A 119 5.20 -1.26 15.21
CA ASP A 119 4.05 -1.26 16.09
C ASP A 119 4.24 -2.48 16.99
N GLU A 120 4.27 -2.24 18.30
CA GLU A 120 4.16 -3.26 19.32
C GLU A 120 2.76 -3.88 19.14
N LEU A 121 2.59 -4.66 18.08
CA LEU A 121 1.52 -5.63 17.99
C LEU A 121 1.85 -6.60 19.11
N THR A 122 1.27 -6.30 20.28
CA THR A 122 1.20 -7.12 21.48
C THR A 122 0.45 -8.39 21.14
N ASP A 123 1.02 -9.22 20.27
CA ASP A 123 0.83 -10.65 20.41
C ASP A 123 1.54 -10.98 21.71
N ASP A 124 0.76 -11.39 22.69
CA ASP A 124 1.25 -12.00 23.91
C ASP A 124 2.05 -13.25 23.48
N GLU A 125 3.33 -13.08 23.14
CA GLU A 125 4.24 -14.21 22.88
C GLU A 125 4.26 -15.14 24.11
N THR A 126 3.92 -14.57 25.28
CA THR A 126 3.60 -15.19 26.57
C THR A 126 2.52 -16.29 26.49
N GLY A 127 1.57 -16.21 25.55
CA GLY A 127 0.49 -17.18 25.37
C GLY A 127 0.93 -18.52 24.75
N GLY A 128 2.20 -18.65 24.31
CA GLY A 128 2.74 -19.90 23.79
C GLY A 128 2.07 -20.39 22.50
N SER A 129 1.60 -19.47 21.65
CA SER A 129 1.05 -19.78 20.31
C SER A 129 2.10 -20.38 19.36
N PHE A 130 3.39 -20.25 19.66
CA PHE A 130 4.50 -20.79 18.86
C PHE A 130 4.89 -22.22 19.21
N HIS A 131 4.16 -22.86 20.13
CA HIS A 131 4.39 -24.29 20.33
C HIS A 131 3.77 -24.98 19.12
N ARG A 132 4.62 -25.31 18.13
CA ARG A 132 4.41 -26.41 17.18
C ARG A 132 3.61 -27.46 17.92
N ARG A 133 2.52 -27.95 17.32
CA ARG A 133 1.56 -28.91 17.88
C ARG A 133 2.23 -30.23 18.33
N ILE A 134 3.17 -30.17 19.25
CA ILE A 134 3.18 -31.05 20.39
C ILE A 134 1.84 -30.70 21.02
N PRO A 135 0.81 -31.57 20.91
CA PRO A 135 -0.47 -31.32 21.55
C PRO A 135 -0.13 -30.92 22.98
N LYS A 136 -0.40 -29.65 23.33
CA LYS A 136 -0.28 -29.19 24.70
C LYS A 136 -1.29 -30.04 25.44
N LYS A 137 -0.81 -31.16 26.01
CA LYS A 137 -1.61 -31.97 26.91
C LYS A 137 -2.14 -30.96 27.94
N PRO A 138 -3.46 -30.89 28.15
CA PRO A 138 -4.01 -29.99 29.14
C PRO A 138 -3.23 -30.19 30.45
N PRO A 139 -2.86 -29.12 31.18
CA PRO A 139 -2.08 -29.27 32.40
C PRO A 139 -2.82 -30.22 33.34
N LEU A 140 -2.23 -31.40 33.56
CA LEU A 140 -2.81 -32.41 34.43
C LEU A 140 -2.67 -31.92 35.87
N THR A 141 -3.75 -31.39 36.42
CA THR A 141 -3.77 -30.91 37.80
C THR A 141 -4.04 -32.10 38.72
N LEU A 142 -3.00 -32.60 39.38
CA LEU A 142 -3.12 -33.65 40.39
C LEU A 142 -3.27 -33.00 41.78
N ARG A 143 -4.41 -33.23 42.44
CA ARG A 143 -4.65 -32.75 43.80
C ARG A 143 -4.53 -33.91 44.79
N PHE A 144 -3.60 -33.80 45.73
CA PHE A 144 -3.39 -34.77 46.80
C PHE A 144 -3.93 -34.21 48.11
N ASN A 145 -4.86 -34.91 48.75
CA ASN A 145 -5.30 -34.58 50.10
C ASN A 145 -4.50 -35.45 51.07
N VAL A 146 -3.42 -34.90 51.65
CA VAL A 146 -2.55 -35.60 52.60
C VAL A 146 -2.99 -35.27 54.03
N PRO A 147 -3.35 -36.26 54.87
CA PRO A 147 -3.78 -36.00 56.24
C PRO A 147 -2.65 -35.46 57.12
N LEU A 148 -3.00 -34.63 58.10
CA LEU A 148 -2.07 -34.12 59.10
C LEU A 148 -1.42 -35.28 59.88
N GLY A 149 -0.09 -35.34 59.86
CA GLY A 149 0.71 -36.38 60.54
C GLY A 149 1.29 -37.47 59.63
N TYR A 150 1.11 -37.40 58.32
CA TYR A 150 1.76 -38.33 57.40
C TYR A 150 3.25 -37.99 57.18
N HIS A 151 4.15 -38.90 57.59
CA HIS A 151 5.61 -38.76 57.45
C HIS A 151 6.24 -39.77 56.48
N GLY A 152 5.42 -40.50 55.71
CA GLY A 152 5.90 -41.50 54.75
C GLY A 152 6.15 -40.94 53.34
N PRO A 153 6.80 -41.72 52.46
CA PRO A 153 6.94 -41.36 51.05
C PRO A 153 5.63 -41.57 50.28
N LEU A 154 5.15 -40.53 49.58
CA LEU A 154 3.99 -40.62 48.68
C LEU A 154 4.40 -41.30 47.36
N LEU A 155 4.04 -42.57 47.21
CA LEU A 155 4.30 -43.30 45.96
C LEU A 155 3.10 -43.17 45.01
N ILE A 156 3.25 -42.36 43.97
CA ILE A 156 2.20 -42.12 42.98
C ILE A 156 2.49 -42.97 41.75
N LYS A 157 1.65 -43.99 41.49
CA LYS A 157 1.68 -44.77 40.24
C LYS A 157 0.60 -44.23 39.31
N LEU A 158 1.01 -43.52 38.26
CA LEU A 158 0.10 -43.08 37.20
C LEU A 158 0.08 -44.14 36.09
N ASP A 159 -1.09 -44.70 35.83
CA ASP A 159 -1.27 -45.66 34.74
C ASP A 159 -1.49 -44.91 33.41
N PRO A 160 -0.66 -45.14 32.36
CA PRO A 160 -0.76 -44.42 31.09
C PRO A 160 -2.12 -44.57 30.39
N ALA A 161 -2.86 -45.64 30.68
CA ALA A 161 -4.18 -45.88 30.12
C ALA A 161 -5.23 -44.87 30.60
N MET A 162 -5.07 -44.30 31.80
CA MET A 162 -6.02 -43.33 32.38
C MET A 162 -5.88 -41.89 31.84
N LEU A 163 -4.85 -41.61 31.03
CA LEU A 163 -4.58 -40.27 30.49
C LEU A 163 -5.23 -40.01 29.12
N ARG A 164 -6.06 -40.92 28.62
CA ARG A 164 -6.82 -40.75 27.37
C ARG A 164 -8.27 -40.38 27.71
N LEU A 165 -8.55 -39.09 27.88
CA LEU A 165 -9.94 -38.60 27.85
C LEU A 165 -10.34 -38.38 26.39
N ASP A 166 -11.41 -39.04 25.97
CA ASP A 166 -11.97 -38.93 24.62
C ASP A 166 -12.61 -37.56 24.38
N ASP A 167 -12.11 -36.84 23.37
CA ASP A 167 -12.56 -35.52 22.90
C ASP A 167 -13.83 -35.63 22.03
N GLU A 168 -14.95 -36.08 22.60
CA GLU A 168 -16.27 -35.96 21.96
C GLU A 168 -17.09 -34.84 22.60
N THR A 169 -16.88 -33.59 22.15
CA THR A 169 -17.88 -32.53 22.35
C THR A 169 -18.16 -31.76 21.06
N ALA A 170 -19.44 -31.77 20.71
CA ALA A 170 -20.03 -31.32 19.47
C ALA A 170 -19.98 -29.79 19.29
N SER A 171 -19.44 -29.33 18.16
CA SER A 171 -19.51 -27.93 17.74
C SER A 171 -20.84 -27.63 17.03
N LYS A 172 -21.73 -26.92 17.73
CA LYS A 172 -22.95 -26.31 17.15
C LYS A 172 -22.58 -25.25 16.12
N LYS A 173 -23.16 -25.34 14.92
CA LYS A 173 -23.07 -24.35 13.83
C LYS A 173 -24.09 -23.23 14.04
N MET A 174 -23.66 -21.98 13.92
CA MET A 174 -24.53 -20.80 13.96
C MET A 174 -24.69 -20.23 12.54
N HIS A 175 -25.93 -20.17 12.05
CA HIS A 175 -26.29 -19.58 10.77
C HIS A 175 -26.28 -18.04 10.84
N GLN A 176 -25.74 -17.37 9.82
CA GLN A 176 -25.94 -15.94 9.61
C GLN A 176 -26.86 -15.71 8.40
N SER A 177 -27.91 -14.92 8.63
CA SER A 177 -28.96 -14.58 7.67
C SER A 177 -28.56 -13.39 6.78
N LYS A 178 -28.82 -13.54 5.48
CA LYS A 178 -28.70 -12.49 4.46
C LYS A 178 -29.90 -11.56 4.52
N LYS A 179 -29.67 -10.24 4.45
CA LYS A 179 -30.72 -9.24 4.23
C LYS A 179 -30.40 -8.43 2.97
N CYS A 180 -31.01 -8.82 1.85
CA CYS A 180 -31.07 -8.03 0.63
C CYS A 180 -32.01 -6.84 0.85
N ARG A 181 -31.59 -5.64 0.42
CA ARG A 181 -32.45 -4.45 0.38
C ARG A 181 -32.69 -4.11 -1.08
N ALA A 182 -33.97 -4.02 -1.44
CA ALA A 182 -34.46 -3.81 -2.79
C ALA A 182 -34.30 -2.36 -3.28
N ASP A 183 -34.09 -2.23 -4.58
CA ASP A 183 -33.97 -1.00 -5.35
C ASP A 183 -35.30 -0.27 -5.53
N ALA A 184 -35.21 1.06 -5.61
CA ALA A 184 -36.31 1.94 -6.05
C ALA A 184 -36.02 2.45 -7.47
N PRO A 185 -37.03 2.55 -8.35
CA PRO A 185 -36.85 3.03 -9.72
C PRO A 185 -36.78 4.56 -9.76
N VAL A 186 -35.73 5.12 -10.38
CA VAL A 186 -35.59 6.56 -10.61
C VAL A 186 -35.94 6.89 -12.05
N ALA A 187 -36.80 7.89 -12.22
CA ALA A 187 -37.35 8.37 -13.49
C ALA A 187 -36.29 8.96 -14.44
N HIS A 188 -36.42 8.64 -15.72
CA HIS A 188 -35.54 9.09 -16.80
C HIS A 188 -35.81 10.56 -17.19
N ALA A 189 -34.96 11.46 -16.71
CA ALA A 189 -34.81 12.79 -17.30
C ALA A 189 -33.93 12.71 -18.56
N LYS A 190 -34.36 13.33 -19.66
CA LYS A 190 -33.60 13.41 -20.93
C LYS A 190 -32.30 14.19 -20.70
N LEU A 191 -31.19 13.46 -20.55
CA LEU A 191 -29.85 14.00 -20.34
C LEU A 191 -29.23 14.38 -21.68
N SER A 192 -28.76 15.62 -21.78
CA SER A 192 -27.81 16.03 -22.82
C SER A 192 -26.59 15.10 -22.79
N GLU A 193 -26.19 14.58 -23.95
CA GLU A 193 -25.06 13.66 -24.09
C GLU A 193 -23.79 14.28 -23.50
N ARG A 194 -23.42 13.82 -22.29
CA ARG A 194 -22.13 14.16 -21.71
C ARG A 194 -21.04 13.43 -22.51
N PRO A 195 -19.87 14.04 -22.71
CA PRO A 195 -18.74 13.33 -23.33
C PRO A 195 -18.44 12.09 -22.50
N LYS A 196 -18.45 10.93 -23.15
CA LYS A 196 -18.22 9.63 -22.52
C LYS A 196 -16.79 9.58 -22.00
N GLY A 197 -16.62 9.49 -20.69
CA GLY A 197 -15.32 9.34 -20.02
C GLY A 197 -14.99 7.88 -19.73
N PHE A 198 -13.84 7.64 -19.09
CA PHE A 198 -13.41 6.30 -18.67
C PHE A 198 -14.44 5.60 -17.77
N THR A 199 -15.11 6.35 -16.88
CA THR A 199 -16.15 5.82 -15.99
C THR A 199 -17.43 5.41 -16.70
N ASP A 200 -17.66 5.93 -17.91
CA ASP A 200 -18.84 5.61 -18.72
C ASP A 200 -18.63 4.36 -19.59
N LEU A 201 -17.39 3.86 -19.66
CA LEU A 201 -17.09 2.58 -20.30
C LEU A 201 -17.72 1.43 -19.50
N PRO A 202 -18.24 0.37 -20.15
CA PRO A 202 -18.64 -0.85 -19.45
C PRO A 202 -17.52 -1.44 -18.60
N PRO A 203 -17.84 -2.08 -17.46
CA PRO A 203 -16.83 -2.66 -16.55
C PRO A 203 -15.90 -3.66 -17.24
N GLU A 204 -16.40 -4.41 -18.24
CA GLU A 204 -15.59 -5.35 -19.02
C GLU A 204 -14.45 -4.66 -19.79
N LEU A 205 -14.72 -3.49 -20.38
CA LEU A 205 -13.69 -2.71 -21.08
C LEU A 205 -12.72 -2.07 -20.09
N ARG A 206 -13.22 -1.60 -18.93
CA ARG A 206 -12.35 -1.09 -17.86
C ARG A 206 -11.40 -2.17 -17.35
N ASN A 207 -11.87 -3.41 -17.17
CA ASN A 207 -11.03 -4.53 -16.77
C ASN A 207 -9.92 -4.83 -17.79
N LYS A 208 -10.21 -4.74 -19.09
CA LYS A 208 -9.16 -4.85 -20.13
C LYS A 208 -8.11 -3.75 -19.97
N VAL A 209 -8.54 -2.50 -19.74
CA VAL A 209 -7.61 -1.39 -19.49
C VAL A 209 -6.80 -1.62 -18.22
N TYR A 210 -7.42 -2.09 -17.13
CA TYR A 210 -6.70 -2.43 -15.90
C TYR A 210 -5.66 -3.51 -16.13
N ARG A 211 -5.96 -4.56 -16.91
CA ARG A 211 -4.98 -5.60 -17.25
C ARG A 211 -3.79 -5.04 -18.01
N TYR A 212 -4.04 -4.23 -19.04
CA TYR A 212 -2.95 -3.57 -19.78
C TYR A 212 -2.12 -2.60 -18.91
N ALA A 213 -2.75 -1.96 -17.92
CA ALA A 213 -2.08 -1.00 -17.05
C ALA A 213 -1.31 -1.67 -15.90
N PHE A 214 -1.82 -2.78 -15.36
CA PHE A 214 -1.35 -3.36 -14.10
C PHE A 214 -0.65 -4.71 -14.25
N VAL A 215 -1.06 -5.54 -15.21
CA VAL A 215 -0.52 -6.90 -15.35
C VAL A 215 0.82 -6.83 -16.06
N ARG A 216 1.80 -7.52 -15.49
CA ARG A 216 3.13 -7.67 -16.08
C ARG A 216 3.48 -9.15 -16.18
N ASP A 217 4.12 -9.52 -17.27
CA ASP A 217 4.59 -10.90 -17.50
C ASP A 217 5.65 -11.32 -16.46
N LYS A 218 6.38 -10.33 -15.91
CA LYS A 218 7.43 -10.56 -14.92
C LYS A 218 6.91 -10.22 -13.52
N SER A 219 7.31 -11.03 -12.54
CA SER A 219 7.01 -10.78 -11.14
C SER A 219 7.51 -9.40 -10.69
N PHE A 220 6.68 -8.69 -9.92
CA PHE A 220 7.08 -7.44 -9.26
C PHE A 220 8.09 -7.73 -8.17
N GLN A 221 9.32 -7.27 -8.35
CA GLN A 221 10.37 -7.44 -7.35
C GLN A 221 10.40 -6.25 -6.40
N ILE A 222 10.39 -6.54 -5.11
CA ILE A 222 10.54 -5.57 -4.02
C ILE A 222 11.74 -6.05 -3.17
N PRO A 223 12.83 -5.25 -3.11
CA PRO A 223 12.98 -3.89 -3.62
C PRO A 223 13.13 -3.80 -5.16
N ALA A 224 12.71 -2.65 -5.74
CA ALA A 224 12.86 -2.37 -7.17
C ALA A 224 14.23 -1.76 -7.54
N CYS A 225 15.30 -2.17 -6.85
CA CYS A 225 16.65 -1.68 -7.12
C CYS A 225 17.44 -2.67 -7.98
N LYS A 226 18.35 -2.15 -8.82
CA LYS A 226 19.30 -2.99 -9.56
C LYS A 226 20.29 -3.67 -8.60
N PRO A 227 20.79 -4.87 -8.92
CA PRO A 227 20.59 -5.64 -10.16
C PRO A 227 19.24 -6.39 -10.28
N TRP A 228 18.41 -6.37 -9.24
CA TRP A 228 17.24 -7.24 -9.11
C TRP A 228 16.05 -6.70 -9.92
N GLY A 229 15.65 -5.45 -9.72
CA GLY A 229 14.55 -4.82 -10.45
C GLY A 229 15.02 -3.89 -11.56
N SER A 230 14.62 -4.16 -12.81
CA SER A 230 14.73 -3.20 -13.93
C SER A 230 13.46 -2.36 -14.13
N ALA A 231 12.37 -2.72 -13.45
CA ALA A 231 11.05 -2.17 -13.74
C ALA A 231 10.60 -1.22 -12.62
N ASN A 232 10.30 0.02 -12.99
CA ASN A 232 9.69 1.00 -12.10
C ASN A 232 8.35 0.44 -11.59
N LEU A 233 8.22 0.21 -10.28
CA LEU A 233 6.94 -0.07 -9.60
C LEU A 233 5.99 1.13 -9.63
N CYS A 234 6.52 2.31 -9.96
CA CYS A 234 5.79 3.59 -9.93
C CYS A 234 4.62 3.65 -10.94
N GLN A 235 4.71 2.94 -12.06
CA GLN A 235 3.73 3.10 -13.15
C GLN A 235 2.36 2.50 -12.82
N SER A 236 2.29 1.41 -12.07
CA SER A 236 1.02 0.71 -11.79
C SER A 236 0.28 1.29 -10.58
N ALA A 237 0.97 1.72 -9.53
CA ALA A 237 0.27 2.22 -8.33
C ALA A 237 -0.34 3.62 -8.49
N GLN A 238 0.23 4.49 -9.34
CA GLN A 238 -0.27 5.86 -9.52
C GLN A 238 -1.69 5.91 -10.09
N PHE A 239 -2.03 4.97 -10.98
CA PHE A 239 -3.36 4.95 -11.59
C PHE A 239 -4.46 4.62 -10.56
N LEU A 240 -4.16 3.78 -9.56
CA LEU A 240 -5.08 3.49 -8.44
C LEU A 240 -5.39 4.74 -7.61
N GLY A 241 -4.47 5.70 -7.54
CA GLY A 241 -4.66 6.96 -6.81
C GLY A 241 -5.58 7.97 -7.50
N THR A 242 -6.05 7.71 -8.73
CA THR A 242 -6.81 8.70 -9.51
C THR A 242 -8.26 8.87 -9.06
N CYS A 243 -8.99 7.77 -8.83
CA CYS A 243 -10.36 7.82 -8.33
C CYS A 243 -10.75 6.53 -7.59
N LYS A 244 -11.76 6.62 -6.71
CA LYS A 244 -12.24 5.48 -5.89
C LYS A 244 -12.71 4.30 -6.73
N LEU A 245 -13.32 4.56 -7.90
CA LEU A 245 -13.79 3.50 -8.80
C LEU A 245 -12.61 2.69 -9.35
N VAL A 246 -11.59 3.39 -9.88
CA VAL A 246 -10.35 2.75 -10.36
C VAL A 246 -9.63 2.02 -9.24
N HIS A 247 -9.56 2.60 -8.05
CA HIS A 247 -8.98 1.94 -6.89
C HIS A 247 -9.69 0.60 -6.59
N ASN A 248 -11.01 0.61 -6.44
CA ASN A 248 -11.76 -0.57 -6.01
C ASN A 248 -11.75 -1.70 -7.06
N GLU A 249 -11.87 -1.35 -8.34
CA GLU A 249 -11.83 -2.33 -9.42
C GLU A 249 -10.39 -2.79 -9.69
N GLY A 250 -9.46 -1.84 -9.77
CA GLY A 250 -8.08 -2.05 -10.17
C GLY A 250 -7.22 -2.80 -9.14
N CYS A 251 -7.48 -2.64 -7.84
CA CYS A 251 -6.74 -3.37 -6.80
C CYS A 251 -6.82 -4.89 -6.99
N SER A 252 -8.00 -5.39 -7.39
CA SER A 252 -8.21 -6.82 -7.62
C SER A 252 -7.35 -7.36 -8.76
N VAL A 253 -7.15 -6.56 -9.81
CA VAL A 253 -6.32 -6.91 -10.98
C VAL A 253 -4.84 -6.76 -10.63
N LEU A 254 -4.43 -5.64 -10.05
CA LEU A 254 -3.02 -5.39 -9.70
C LEU A 254 -2.47 -6.44 -8.73
N TYR A 255 -3.19 -6.71 -7.64
CA TYR A 255 -2.72 -7.63 -6.61
C TYR A 255 -3.08 -9.09 -6.90
N GLY A 256 -4.15 -9.33 -7.67
CA GLY A 256 -4.67 -10.66 -7.92
C GLY A 256 -4.02 -11.40 -9.07
N GLU A 257 -3.72 -10.70 -10.17
CA GLU A 257 -3.20 -11.33 -11.39
C GLU A 257 -1.66 -11.30 -11.46
N ASN A 258 -1.01 -10.47 -10.64
CA ASN A 258 0.45 -10.37 -10.63
C ASN A 258 1.10 -11.19 -9.52
N THR A 259 2.33 -11.65 -9.81
CA THR A 259 3.20 -12.27 -8.80
C THR A 259 4.09 -11.22 -8.15
N PHE A 260 4.14 -11.19 -6.82
CA PHE A 260 5.04 -10.32 -6.07
C PHE A 260 6.19 -11.14 -5.48
N ALA A 261 7.42 -10.66 -5.67
CA ALA A 261 8.63 -11.29 -5.17
C ALA A 261 9.32 -10.37 -4.16
N PHE A 262 9.49 -10.85 -2.94
CA PHE A 262 10.13 -10.14 -1.86
C PHE A 262 11.51 -10.72 -1.57
N GLU A 263 12.50 -9.84 -1.52
CA GLU A 263 13.89 -10.17 -1.19
C GLU A 263 14.42 -9.20 -0.13
N ARG A 264 15.46 -9.62 0.59
CA ARG A 264 16.16 -8.74 1.53
C ARG A 264 16.86 -7.63 0.75
N HIS A 265 16.60 -6.38 1.11
CA HIS A 265 17.29 -5.24 0.54
C HIS A 265 18.65 -5.05 1.24
N GLU A 266 19.73 -5.33 0.51
CA GLU A 266 21.11 -5.26 1.02
C GLU A 266 21.63 -3.83 1.16
N SER A 267 20.99 -2.84 0.51
CA SER A 267 21.39 -1.45 0.64
C SER A 267 21.15 -0.92 2.05
N THR A 268 21.99 0.02 2.46
CA THR A 268 21.80 0.76 3.71
C THR A 268 21.08 2.08 3.46
N ARG A 269 20.20 2.46 4.39
CA ARG A 269 19.52 3.76 4.42
C ARG A 269 19.69 4.33 5.82
N GLY A 270 20.31 5.50 5.91
CA GLY A 270 20.52 6.21 7.16
C GLY A 270 20.24 7.68 6.97
N THR A 271 19.84 8.33 8.05
CA THR A 271 19.83 9.80 8.08
C THR A 271 21.26 10.32 8.14
N PHE A 272 21.51 11.54 7.63
CA PHE A 272 22.87 12.10 7.55
C PHE A 272 23.53 12.30 8.92
N TYR A 273 22.76 12.25 10.02
CA TYR A 273 23.24 12.40 11.40
C TYR A 273 23.43 11.06 12.12
N GLU A 274 23.07 9.93 11.51
CA GLU A 274 23.39 8.61 12.05
C GLU A 274 24.84 8.25 11.70
N HIS A 275 25.65 7.96 12.72
CA HIS A 275 27.06 7.61 12.55
C HIS A 275 27.28 6.37 11.68
N GLU A 276 26.34 5.42 11.72
CA GLU A 276 26.41 4.23 10.87
C GLU A 276 25.05 4.02 10.19
N PRO A 277 25.01 3.90 8.86
CA PRO A 277 23.78 3.67 8.13
C PRO A 277 23.25 2.27 8.45
N ARG A 278 21.93 2.14 8.57
CA ARG A 278 21.28 0.85 8.88
C ARG A 278 20.89 0.16 7.58
N GLU A 279 21.03 -1.16 7.54
CA GLU A 279 20.49 -1.97 6.44
C GLU A 279 18.96 -1.80 6.36
N ILE A 280 18.43 -1.71 5.14
CA ILE A 280 16.98 -1.66 4.91
C ILE A 280 16.35 -3.03 5.19
N GLY A 281 17.00 -4.12 4.78
CA GLY A 281 16.54 -5.48 5.03
C GLY A 281 15.16 -5.72 4.43
N TYR A 282 14.19 -6.16 5.24
CA TYR A 282 12.80 -6.39 4.82
C TYR A 282 11.86 -5.19 5.03
N GLN A 283 12.39 -4.00 5.35
CA GLN A 283 11.54 -2.82 5.63
C GLN A 283 10.67 -2.42 4.45
N ASP A 284 11.20 -2.48 3.22
CA ASP A 284 10.42 -2.14 2.02
C ASP A 284 9.27 -3.15 1.80
N ALA A 285 9.47 -4.43 2.16
CA ALA A 285 8.40 -5.44 2.13
C ALA A 285 7.34 -5.16 3.20
N LEU A 286 7.75 -4.85 4.42
CA LEU A 286 6.83 -4.48 5.51
C LEU A 286 6.02 -3.23 5.15
N GLN A 287 6.70 -2.22 4.62
CA GLN A 287 6.08 -0.98 4.16
C GLN A 287 5.07 -1.26 3.04
N PHE A 288 5.39 -2.14 2.09
CA PHE A 288 4.44 -2.57 1.06
C PHE A 288 3.19 -3.19 1.70
N PHE A 289 3.34 -4.16 2.59
CA PHE A 289 2.20 -4.83 3.23
C PHE A 289 1.34 -3.87 4.07
N LYS A 290 1.96 -2.92 4.77
CA LYS A 290 1.23 -1.88 5.51
C LYS A 290 0.52 -0.89 4.58
N MET A 291 1.17 -0.49 3.49
CA MET A 291 0.63 0.47 2.53
C MET A 291 -0.58 -0.09 1.76
N ILE A 292 -0.54 -1.36 1.34
CA ILE A 292 -1.70 -1.97 0.68
C ILE A 292 -2.88 -2.14 1.66
N GLY A 293 -2.59 -2.36 2.94
CA GLY A 293 -3.60 -2.55 3.98
C GLY A 293 -4.25 -3.95 3.97
N PRO A 294 -5.00 -4.29 5.02
CA PRO A 294 -5.56 -5.63 5.23
C PRO A 294 -6.66 -6.02 4.23
N GLU A 295 -7.38 -5.04 3.68
CA GLU A 295 -8.42 -5.28 2.67
C GLU A 295 -7.79 -5.77 1.36
N ASN A 296 -6.76 -5.07 0.89
CA ASN A 296 -6.09 -5.42 -0.36
C ASN A 296 -5.19 -6.65 -0.23
N LEU A 297 -4.74 -6.98 0.98
CA LEU A 297 -3.98 -8.20 1.26
C LEU A 297 -4.75 -9.48 0.84
N GLN A 298 -6.07 -9.45 0.86
CA GLN A 298 -6.91 -10.57 0.42
C GLN A 298 -6.88 -10.79 -1.11
N TYR A 299 -6.47 -9.78 -1.87
CA TYR A 299 -6.34 -9.89 -3.31
C TYR A 299 -5.04 -10.58 -3.72
N LEU A 300 -3.98 -10.55 -2.90
CA LEU A 300 -2.72 -11.24 -3.21
C LEU A 300 -2.95 -12.74 -3.44
N ARG A 301 -2.62 -13.21 -4.64
CA ARG A 301 -2.71 -14.64 -5.01
C ARG A 301 -1.34 -15.30 -5.02
N ASP A 302 -0.39 -14.72 -5.74
CA ASP A 302 0.89 -15.36 -6.01
C ASP A 302 2.04 -14.56 -5.40
N LEU A 303 2.78 -15.23 -4.51
CA LEU A 303 3.81 -14.61 -3.70
C LEU A 303 5.11 -15.41 -3.77
N LYS A 304 6.24 -14.73 -3.88
CA LYS A 304 7.58 -15.30 -3.76
C LYS A 304 8.32 -14.60 -2.63
N ILE A 305 8.96 -15.35 -1.75
CA ILE A 305 9.76 -14.79 -0.66
C ILE A 305 11.13 -15.47 -0.64
N ALA A 306 12.18 -14.66 -0.72
CA ALA A 306 13.56 -15.09 -0.50
C ALA A 306 14.01 -14.72 0.91
N PHE A 307 14.41 -15.72 1.68
CA PHE A 307 14.92 -15.62 3.04
C PHE A 307 16.45 -15.61 3.05
N ASN A 308 17.03 -14.42 3.20
CA ASN A 308 18.48 -14.18 3.12
C ASN A 308 18.98 -13.62 4.45
N ASP A 309 20.17 -14.06 4.87
CA ASP A 309 20.83 -13.48 6.04
C ASP A 309 21.45 -12.13 5.68
N ALA A 310 21.54 -11.24 6.66
CA ALA A 310 22.26 -9.98 6.51
C ALA A 310 23.75 -10.23 6.25
N ARG A 311 24.38 -9.37 5.42
CA ARG A 311 25.82 -9.42 5.22
C ARG A 311 26.55 -8.75 6.39
N PRO A 312 27.75 -9.22 6.77
CA PRO A 312 28.50 -8.59 7.86
C PRO A 312 28.87 -7.14 7.57
N SER A 313 29.11 -6.80 6.29
CA SER A 313 29.39 -5.45 5.82
C SER A 313 28.24 -4.48 6.08
N ASP A 314 27.01 -4.94 5.93
CA ASP A 314 25.81 -4.09 5.92
C ASP A 314 25.20 -3.99 7.33
N THR A 315 25.62 -4.89 8.24
CA THR A 315 25.18 -4.95 9.64
C THR A 315 26.35 -5.02 10.61
N PRO A 316 27.20 -3.97 10.69
CA PRO A 316 28.36 -3.96 11.58
C PRO A 316 27.96 -4.07 13.07
N ARG A 317 26.79 -3.54 13.43
CA ARG A 317 26.26 -3.55 14.81
C ARG A 317 25.86 -4.93 15.33
N ALA A 318 25.61 -5.89 14.43
CA ALA A 318 25.25 -7.23 14.85
C ALA A 318 26.49 -7.92 15.45
N HIS A 319 26.46 -8.18 16.75
CA HIS A 319 27.61 -8.75 17.47
C HIS A 319 27.83 -10.22 17.11
N SER A 320 26.77 -10.95 16.77
CA SER A 320 26.86 -12.36 16.40
C SER A 320 26.43 -12.62 14.95
N ASN A 321 26.81 -13.79 14.43
CA ASN A 321 26.28 -14.27 13.15
C ASN A 321 24.82 -14.72 13.27
N GLU A 322 24.35 -15.06 14.47
CA GLU A 322 22.96 -15.48 14.72
C GLU A 322 22.01 -14.27 14.67
N ASP A 323 22.44 -13.08 15.12
CA ASP A 323 21.66 -11.83 15.02
C ASP A 323 21.44 -11.38 13.56
N ARG A 324 22.29 -11.85 12.64
CA ARG A 324 22.20 -11.54 11.21
C ARG A 324 21.27 -12.49 10.45
N ARG A 325 20.75 -13.53 11.10
CA ARG A 325 19.91 -14.52 10.43
C ARG A 325 18.54 -13.93 10.13
N TYR A 326 17.96 -14.27 8.99
CA TYR A 326 16.58 -13.84 8.71
C TYR A 326 15.58 -14.36 9.75
N MET A 327 15.91 -15.44 10.46
CA MET A 327 15.03 -16.04 11.48
C MET A 327 14.86 -15.16 12.72
N THR A 328 15.83 -14.29 13.00
CA THR A 328 15.86 -13.34 14.12
C THR A 328 15.48 -11.92 13.68
N ASP A 329 15.18 -11.72 12.39
CA ASP A 329 14.79 -10.41 11.86
C ASP A 329 13.33 -10.08 12.20
N ASP A 330 13.14 -9.17 13.15
CA ASP A 330 11.81 -8.74 13.62
C ASP A 330 10.93 -8.13 12.52
N VAL A 331 11.55 -7.46 11.53
CA VAL A 331 10.82 -6.87 10.39
C VAL A 331 10.23 -7.98 9.54
N LEU A 332 11.02 -9.02 9.25
CA LEU A 332 10.54 -10.18 8.51
C LEU A 332 9.46 -10.93 9.28
N ILE A 333 9.64 -11.14 10.59
CA ILE A 333 8.62 -11.78 11.43
C ILE A 333 7.29 -11.01 11.35
N ASN A 334 7.32 -9.67 11.36
CA ASN A 334 6.13 -8.86 11.17
C ASN A 334 5.50 -9.00 9.79
N CYS A 335 6.30 -9.11 8.71
CA CYS A 335 5.77 -9.45 7.39
C CYS A 335 5.01 -10.78 7.42
N LEU A 336 5.58 -11.82 8.04
CA LEU A 336 4.93 -13.13 8.16
C LEU A 336 3.63 -13.06 8.99
N ARG A 337 3.61 -12.25 10.06
CA ARG A 337 2.39 -11.99 10.86
C ARG A 337 1.27 -11.38 10.02
N ILE A 338 1.59 -10.38 9.18
CA ILE A 338 0.58 -9.79 8.29
C ILE A 338 0.08 -10.84 7.29
N LEU A 339 1.01 -11.60 6.68
CA LEU A 339 0.70 -12.61 5.68
C LEU A 339 -0.16 -13.78 6.19
N ARG A 340 -0.24 -14.02 7.49
CA ARG A 340 -1.21 -14.96 8.10
C ARG A 340 -2.64 -14.74 7.62
N HIS A 341 -3.01 -13.47 7.39
CA HIS A 341 -4.36 -13.10 6.97
C HIS A 341 -4.56 -13.10 5.45
N ALA A 342 -3.51 -13.36 4.68
CA ALA A 342 -3.56 -13.39 3.22
C ALA A 342 -4.23 -14.68 2.71
N LYS A 343 -4.98 -14.56 1.61
CA LYS A 343 -5.64 -15.69 0.94
C LYS A 343 -4.84 -16.10 -0.30
N LEU A 344 -3.60 -16.53 -0.07
CA LEU A 344 -2.66 -16.90 -1.14
C LEU A 344 -3.15 -18.14 -1.90
N ARG A 345 -2.94 -18.13 -3.22
CA ARG A 345 -3.06 -19.27 -4.14
C ARG A 345 -1.75 -20.04 -4.16
N LYS A 346 -0.68 -19.35 -4.54
CA LYS A 346 0.65 -19.94 -4.68
C LYS A 346 1.66 -19.16 -3.85
N LEU A 347 2.44 -19.88 -3.04
CA LEU A 347 3.55 -19.32 -2.28
C LEU A 347 4.83 -20.05 -2.66
N SER A 348 5.80 -19.32 -3.22
CA SER A 348 7.11 -19.87 -3.54
C SER A 348 8.15 -19.37 -2.54
N LEU A 349 8.86 -20.27 -1.86
CA LEU A 349 9.83 -19.92 -0.83
C LEU A 349 11.25 -20.30 -1.26
N ALA A 350 12.20 -19.39 -1.02
CA ALA A 350 13.62 -19.62 -1.18
C ALA A 350 14.35 -19.40 0.15
N PHE A 351 15.21 -20.34 0.56
CA PHE A 351 15.99 -20.25 1.79
C PHE A 351 17.47 -20.15 1.44
N MET A 352 18.05 -18.95 1.50
CA MET A 352 19.44 -18.67 1.09
C MET A 352 20.33 -18.16 2.23
N GLY A 353 19.89 -18.24 3.49
CA GLY A 353 20.73 -17.91 4.65
C GLY A 353 22.02 -18.74 4.73
N ARG A 354 22.94 -18.46 5.64
CA ARG A 354 24.21 -19.22 5.74
C ARG A 354 23.99 -20.63 6.27
N ARG A 355 23.10 -20.77 7.25
CA ARG A 355 22.75 -22.03 7.92
C ARG A 355 21.45 -22.62 7.36
N HIS A 356 21.34 -23.95 7.40
CA HIS A 356 20.11 -24.66 7.07
C HIS A 356 19.00 -24.33 8.07
N LEU A 357 17.76 -24.23 7.59
CA LEU A 357 16.58 -24.19 8.46
C LEU A 357 16.42 -25.54 9.15
N HIS A 358 16.41 -25.52 10.48
CA HIS A 358 16.27 -26.70 11.32
C HIS A 358 14.92 -26.71 12.04
N ARG A 359 14.47 -27.90 12.44
CA ARG A 359 13.27 -28.10 13.26
C ARG A 359 13.33 -27.39 14.63
N SER A 360 14.53 -27.03 15.10
CA SER A 360 14.75 -26.24 16.32
C SER A 360 14.40 -24.77 16.17
N ASP A 361 14.25 -24.25 14.94
CA ASP A 361 13.96 -22.84 14.66
C ASP A 361 12.44 -22.56 14.83
N VAL A 362 11.92 -22.91 16.01
CA VAL A 362 10.49 -23.03 16.30
C VAL A 362 9.73 -21.72 16.13
N LYS A 363 10.32 -20.58 16.52
CA LYS A 363 9.68 -19.25 16.41
C LYS A 363 9.38 -18.92 14.95
N PHE A 364 10.41 -18.95 14.10
CA PHE A 364 10.28 -18.65 12.68
C PHE A 364 9.33 -19.63 11.97
N LEU A 365 9.52 -20.94 12.20
CA LEU A 365 8.65 -21.96 11.61
C LEU A 365 7.19 -21.79 12.06
N GLY A 366 6.95 -21.44 13.33
CA GLY A 366 5.61 -21.21 13.84
C GLY A 366 4.87 -20.04 13.18
N TYR A 367 5.57 -18.97 12.78
CA TYR A 367 4.97 -17.90 11.99
C TYR A 367 4.71 -18.34 10.54
N LEU A 368 5.66 -19.06 9.94
CA LEU A 368 5.53 -19.53 8.57
C LEU A 368 4.37 -20.53 8.41
N GLU A 369 4.22 -21.47 9.34
CA GLU A 369 3.15 -22.48 9.39
C GLU A 369 1.73 -21.88 9.51
N GLN A 370 1.60 -20.65 10.01
CA GLN A 370 0.32 -19.94 10.10
C GLN A 370 -0.18 -19.44 8.75
N ILE A 371 0.72 -19.23 7.79
CA ILE A 371 0.36 -18.81 6.44
C ILE A 371 -0.22 -20.02 5.70
N LYS A 372 -1.45 -19.87 5.20
CA LYS A 372 -2.14 -20.93 4.44
C LYS A 372 -2.15 -20.60 2.95
N THR A 373 -1.82 -21.56 2.12
CA THR A 373 -1.76 -21.44 0.65
C THR A 373 -2.40 -22.67 -0.01
N ASP A 374 -2.79 -22.59 -1.28
CA ASP A 374 -3.27 -23.77 -2.02
C ASP A 374 -2.10 -24.57 -2.61
N GLU A 375 -1.04 -23.87 -2.99
CA GLU A 375 0.19 -24.45 -3.54
C GLU A 375 1.41 -23.83 -2.86
N LEU A 376 2.37 -24.69 -2.50
CA LEU A 376 3.65 -24.31 -1.92
C LEU A 376 4.77 -24.84 -2.82
N GLU A 377 5.63 -23.94 -3.30
CA GLU A 377 6.71 -24.28 -4.23
C GLU A 377 8.09 -23.91 -3.67
N LYS A 378 9.08 -24.75 -3.98
CA LYS A 378 10.49 -24.44 -3.81
C LYS A 378 10.94 -23.48 -4.90
N TRP A 379 11.20 -22.22 -4.53
CA TRP A 379 11.76 -21.27 -5.47
C TRP A 379 13.30 -21.38 -5.51
N SER A 380 13.85 -21.74 -6.67
CA SER A 380 15.27 -21.58 -6.96
C SER A 380 15.49 -20.20 -7.58
N GLN A 381 16.24 -19.35 -6.90
CA GLN A 381 16.58 -18.05 -7.46
C GLN A 381 17.62 -18.24 -8.57
N PRO A 382 17.36 -17.80 -9.81
CA PRO A 382 18.18 -18.15 -10.98
C PRO A 382 19.61 -17.60 -10.97
N ARG A 383 20.00 -16.77 -9.98
CA ARG A 383 21.29 -16.08 -9.93
C ARG A 383 22.09 -16.32 -8.64
N GLY A 384 21.64 -17.22 -7.77
CA GLY A 384 22.40 -17.58 -6.57
C GLY A 384 23.55 -18.53 -6.91
N TYR A 385 24.76 -18.27 -6.39
CA TYR A 385 25.93 -19.16 -6.51
C TYR A 385 25.72 -20.55 -5.88
N HIS A 386 24.66 -20.71 -5.07
CA HIS A 386 24.28 -21.98 -4.47
C HIS A 386 22.85 -22.32 -4.90
N PRO A 387 22.67 -23.24 -5.86
CA PRO A 387 21.33 -23.68 -6.27
C PRO A 387 20.63 -24.51 -5.18
N GLU A 388 21.37 -24.95 -4.16
CA GLU A 388 20.85 -25.76 -3.08
C GLU A 388 20.06 -24.91 -2.08
N GLN A 389 18.77 -25.20 -1.99
CA GLN A 389 17.93 -24.62 -0.96
C GLN A 389 18.36 -25.10 0.42
N LYS A 390 18.58 -24.16 1.33
CA LYS A 390 19.07 -24.45 2.68
C LYS A 390 17.95 -24.80 3.65
N ILE A 391 17.17 -25.80 3.27
CA ILE A 391 16.12 -26.38 4.10
C ILE A 391 16.20 -27.89 4.03
N ARG A 392 16.21 -28.54 5.20
CA ARG A 392 16.17 -30.00 5.26
C ARG A 392 14.85 -30.51 4.67
N HIS A 393 14.93 -31.62 3.93
CA HIS A 393 13.76 -32.23 3.29
C HIS A 393 12.61 -32.50 4.27
N THR A 394 12.93 -32.99 5.47
CA THR A 394 11.93 -33.27 6.52
C THR A 394 11.18 -32.02 6.98
N VAL A 395 11.90 -30.91 7.18
CA VAL A 395 11.30 -29.62 7.57
C VAL A 395 10.42 -29.07 6.45
N TRP A 396 10.87 -29.18 5.19
CA TRP A 396 10.05 -28.76 4.04
C TRP A 396 8.77 -29.59 3.91
N PHE A 397 8.85 -30.90 4.09
CA PHE A 397 7.67 -31.77 4.06
C PHE A 397 6.66 -31.40 5.16
N GLU A 398 7.13 -31.20 6.40
CA GLU A 398 6.30 -30.73 7.50
C GLU A 398 5.64 -29.36 7.19
N LEU A 399 6.40 -28.42 6.64
CA LEU A 399 5.86 -27.11 6.23
C LEU A 399 4.82 -27.25 5.13
N THR A 400 5.07 -28.11 4.14
CA THR A 400 4.15 -28.36 3.03
C THR A 400 2.82 -28.89 3.54
N GLU A 401 2.86 -29.89 4.43
CA GLU A 401 1.67 -30.47 5.04
C GLU A 401 0.88 -29.45 5.87
N GLN A 402 1.56 -28.59 6.63
CA GLN A 402 0.90 -27.60 7.49
C GLN A 402 0.37 -26.39 6.73
N MET A 403 1.10 -25.88 5.74
CA MET A 403 0.77 -24.64 5.04
C MET A 403 -0.26 -24.86 3.93
N ILE A 404 -0.29 -26.03 3.29
CA ILE A 404 -1.26 -26.32 2.22
C ILE A 404 -2.65 -26.53 2.82
N ARG A 405 -3.64 -25.83 2.27
CA ARG A 405 -5.04 -26.01 2.66
C ARG A 405 -5.54 -27.37 2.18
N LYS A 406 -6.30 -28.07 3.03
CA LYS A 406 -6.98 -29.32 2.65
C LYS A 406 -8.00 -29.10 1.53
N ASN A 407 -8.72 -27.98 1.60
CA ASN A 407 -9.65 -27.54 0.56
C ASN A 407 -9.02 -26.35 -0.14
N LYS A 408 -8.68 -26.51 -1.42
CA LYS A 408 -8.17 -25.40 -2.24
C LYS A 408 -9.23 -24.30 -2.32
N LEU A 409 -8.79 -23.05 -2.19
CA LEU A 409 -9.67 -21.89 -2.28
C LEU A 409 -9.87 -21.46 -3.74
N TYR A 410 -8.88 -21.71 -4.59
CA TYR A 410 -8.89 -21.40 -6.01
C TYR A 410 -8.85 -22.67 -6.85
N ASP A 411 -9.60 -22.65 -7.94
CA ASP A 411 -9.52 -23.70 -8.94
C ASP A 411 -8.14 -23.65 -9.61
N THR A 412 -7.56 -24.82 -9.88
CA THR A 412 -6.36 -24.93 -10.71
C THR A 412 -6.73 -24.55 -12.14
N GLU A 413 -6.18 -23.43 -12.61
CA GLU A 413 -6.28 -22.96 -14.00
C GLU A 413 -5.71 -23.95 -15.01
#